data_AF-A0A2N1Q396-F1
#
_entry.id   AF-A0A2N1Q396-F1
#
_cell.length_a   1.000
_cell.length_b   1.000
_cell.length_c   1.000
_cell.angle_alpha   90.00
_cell.angle_beta   90.00
_cell.angle_gamma   90.00
#
_symmetry.space_group_name_H-M   'P 1'
#
loop_
_entity.id
_entity.type
_entity.pdbx_description
1 polymer ?
#
loop_
_entity_poly.entity_id
_entity_poly.type
_entity_poly.pdbx_seq_one_letter_code
_entity_poly.pdbx_strand_id
1 'polypeptide(L)'
;KKLHIFNEKQVLKSIEEKTVNKNKIEKEISNLNDELEKLNYIKSILFTQGTHLENVVETILKDIGINVEDSDDKNRVDKIIYIDPKIKSVIEIKGRLTKSASEKDCSQLEKWKMEEMTKLGYEPKGILVMNAFAEIDPVKRQDYFPNQMIAFAKKKELSLVSSDCLLKMYIDFKHGKITGEEIYNDLVTNIGVLDYKPFN
;
A
#
# COMPACT_ATOMS: atom_id res chain seq x y z
N LYS A 1 -16.76 -59.39 16.20
CA LYS A 1 -16.40 -58.62 17.42
C LYS A 1 -14.90 -58.31 17.35
N LYS A 2 -14.47 -57.05 17.44
CA LYS A 2 -13.04 -56.75 17.66
C LYS A 2 -12.71 -57.12 19.12
N LEU A 3 -11.74 -58.00 19.30
CA LEU A 3 -11.17 -58.31 20.61
C LEU A 3 -10.19 -57.19 20.95
N HIS A 4 -10.44 -56.48 22.04
CA HIS A 4 -9.49 -55.49 22.57
C HIS A 4 -8.76 -56.10 23.76
N ILE A 5 -7.44 -55.96 23.81
CA ILE A 5 -6.60 -56.51 24.89
C ILE A 5 -6.08 -55.39 25.79
N PHE A 6 -5.85 -55.70 27.07
CA PHE A 6 -5.26 -54.76 28.04
C PHE A 6 -5.98 -53.39 28.04
N ASN A 7 -5.22 -52.30 27.86
CA ASN A 7 -5.71 -50.92 27.80
C ASN A 7 -5.90 -50.41 26.36
N GLU A 8 -5.97 -51.27 25.35
CA GLU A 8 -6.04 -50.90 23.92
C GLU A 8 -7.14 -49.87 23.62
N LYS A 9 -8.32 -49.99 24.24
CA LYS A 9 -9.40 -48.99 24.08
C LYS A 9 -9.03 -47.59 24.58
N GLN A 10 -8.32 -47.50 25.70
CA GLN A 10 -7.87 -46.22 26.25
C GLN A 10 -6.80 -45.59 25.34
N VAL A 11 -5.89 -46.42 24.82
CA VAL A 11 -4.87 -45.99 23.86
C VAL A 11 -5.50 -45.47 22.58
N LEU A 12 -6.48 -46.18 22.00
CA LEU A 12 -7.20 -45.76 20.79
C LEU A 12 -7.93 -44.43 21.01
N LYS A 13 -8.62 -44.26 22.14
CA LYS A 13 -9.28 -42.99 22.50
C LYS A 13 -8.27 -41.85 22.63
N SER A 14 -7.11 -42.09 23.24
CA SER A 14 -6.06 -41.09 23.37
C SER A 14 -5.45 -40.70 22.01
N ILE A 15 -5.29 -41.66 21.09
CA ILE A 15 -4.85 -41.40 19.71
C ILE A 15 -5.88 -40.52 18.98
N GLU A 16 -7.17 -40.84 19.10
CA GLU A 16 -8.25 -40.07 18.48
C GLU A 16 -8.27 -38.62 19.01
N GLU A 17 -8.23 -38.44 20.33
CA GLU A 17 -8.15 -37.11 20.97
C GLU A 17 -6.93 -36.32 20.51
N LYS A 18 -5.75 -36.96 20.46
CA LYS A 18 -4.52 -36.32 19.97
C LYS A 18 -4.58 -35.99 18.48
N THR A 19 -5.24 -36.81 17.67
CA THR A 19 -5.41 -36.58 16.22
C THR A 19 -6.32 -35.39 15.97
N VAL A 20 -7.42 -35.27 16.72
CA VAL A 20 -8.30 -34.09 16.66
C VAL A 20 -7.54 -32.82 17.04
N ASN A 21 -6.76 -32.85 18.11
CA ASN A 21 -5.95 -31.71 18.53
C ASN A 21 -4.88 -31.34 17.50
N LYS A 22 -4.20 -32.34 16.90
CA LYS A 22 -3.23 -32.14 15.83
C LYS A 22 -3.87 -31.38 14.66
N ASN A 23 -5.02 -31.85 14.17
CA ASN A 23 -5.72 -31.23 13.04
C ASN A 23 -6.14 -29.78 13.35
N LYS A 24 -6.54 -29.50 14.61
CA LYS A 24 -6.85 -28.14 15.05
C LYS A 24 -5.64 -27.23 14.97
N ILE A 25 -4.50 -27.67 15.50
CA ILE A 25 -3.25 -26.91 15.50
C ILE A 25 -2.76 -26.69 14.06
N GLU A 26 -2.85 -27.70 13.19
CA GLU A 26 -2.47 -27.56 11.77
C GLU A 26 -3.31 -26.49 11.06
N LYS A 27 -4.61 -26.40 11.37
CA LYS A 27 -5.47 -25.33 10.85
C LYS A 27 -5.08 -23.95 11.38
N GLU A 28 -4.75 -23.86 12.67
CA GLU A 28 -4.27 -22.60 13.28
C GLU A 28 -2.96 -22.13 12.65
N ILE A 29 -2.01 -23.04 12.42
CA ILE A 29 -0.75 -22.76 11.70
C ILE A 29 -1.01 -22.28 10.27
N SER A 30 -1.92 -22.93 9.55
CA SER A 30 -2.29 -22.50 8.19
C SER A 30 -2.80 -21.07 8.18
N ASN A 31 -3.70 -20.71 9.10
CA ASN A 31 -4.22 -19.35 9.19
C ASN A 31 -3.13 -18.32 9.51
N LEU A 32 -2.19 -18.65 10.40
CA LEU A 32 -1.06 -17.78 10.74
C LEU A 32 -0.11 -17.58 9.56
N ASN A 33 0.10 -18.61 8.75
CA ASN A 33 0.90 -18.48 7.53
C ASN A 33 0.21 -17.55 6.52
N ASP A 34 -1.10 -17.69 6.31
CA ASP A 34 -1.87 -16.80 5.43
C ASP A 34 -1.79 -15.33 5.91
N GLU A 35 -1.83 -15.10 7.23
CA GLU A 35 -1.67 -13.77 7.81
C GLU A 35 -0.25 -13.22 7.60
N LEU A 36 0.77 -14.05 7.81
CA LEU A 36 2.17 -13.68 7.58
C LEU A 36 2.42 -13.34 6.10
N GLU A 37 1.84 -14.08 5.17
CA GLU A 37 1.92 -13.80 3.73
C GLU A 37 1.32 -12.44 3.38
N LYS A 38 0.14 -12.11 3.93
CA LYS A 38 -0.47 -10.77 3.76
C LYS A 38 0.43 -9.67 4.30
N LEU A 39 1.01 -9.84 5.49
CA LEU A 39 1.93 -8.87 6.07
C LEU A 39 3.20 -8.71 5.21
N ASN A 40 3.75 -9.80 4.68
CA ASN A 40 4.90 -9.76 3.79
C ASN A 40 4.58 -9.06 2.46
N TYR A 41 3.39 -9.30 1.92
CA TYR A 41 2.91 -8.63 0.72
C TYR A 41 2.83 -7.11 0.93
N ILE A 42 2.22 -6.64 2.03
CA ILE A 42 2.17 -5.20 2.34
C ILE A 42 3.57 -4.63 2.56
N LYS A 43 4.44 -5.29 3.34
CA LYS A 43 5.83 -4.84 3.57
C LYS A 43 6.64 -4.72 2.27
N SER A 44 6.28 -5.48 1.23
CA SER A 44 6.97 -5.43 -0.05
C SER A 44 6.88 -4.07 -0.75
N ILE A 45 5.97 -3.17 -0.34
CA ILE A 45 5.92 -1.77 -0.80
C ILE A 45 7.26 -1.05 -0.67
N LEU A 46 8.07 -1.43 0.33
CA LEU A 46 9.38 -0.81 0.58
C LEU A 46 10.47 -1.36 -0.35
N PHE A 47 10.31 -2.55 -0.92
CA PHE A 47 11.39 -3.29 -1.58
C PHE A 47 11.15 -3.56 -3.08
N THR A 48 10.07 -3.02 -3.63
CA THR A 48 9.60 -3.37 -4.98
C THR A 48 9.43 -2.14 -5.87
N GLN A 49 9.26 -2.38 -7.18
CA GLN A 49 9.07 -1.35 -8.20
C GLN A 49 8.18 -1.89 -9.32
N GLY A 50 7.71 -1.00 -10.21
CA GLY A 50 6.82 -1.33 -11.32
C GLY A 50 5.50 -1.93 -10.84
N THR A 51 4.95 -2.87 -11.62
CA THR A 51 3.61 -3.44 -11.39
C THR A 51 3.43 -4.06 -10.01
N HIS A 52 4.47 -4.64 -9.41
CA HIS A 52 4.34 -5.17 -8.05
C HIS A 52 4.13 -4.06 -7.02
N LEU A 53 4.84 -2.94 -7.14
CA LEU A 53 4.64 -1.78 -6.28
C LEU A 53 3.25 -1.18 -6.49
N GLU A 54 2.82 -1.02 -7.74
CA GLU A 54 1.48 -0.55 -8.10
C GLU A 54 0.38 -1.39 -7.43
N ASN A 55 0.48 -2.72 -7.52
CA ASN A 55 -0.50 -3.64 -6.95
C ASN A 55 -0.56 -3.55 -5.40
N VAL A 56 0.59 -3.39 -4.75
CA VAL A 56 0.64 -3.27 -3.28
C VAL A 56 0.04 -1.93 -2.83
N VAL A 57 0.36 -0.83 -3.53
CA VAL A 57 -0.24 0.49 -3.27
C VAL A 57 -1.74 0.44 -3.48
N GLU A 58 -2.22 -0.15 -4.57
CA GLU A 58 -3.65 -0.33 -4.83
C GLU A 58 -4.33 -1.15 -3.73
N THR A 59 -3.70 -2.23 -3.27
CA THR A 59 -4.21 -3.06 -2.18
C THR A 59 -4.36 -2.25 -0.89
N ILE A 60 -3.35 -1.46 -0.54
CA ILE A 60 -3.38 -0.58 0.64
C ILE A 60 -4.53 0.44 0.52
N LEU A 61 -4.63 1.14 -0.61
CA LEU A 61 -5.66 2.17 -0.83
C LEU A 61 -7.07 1.58 -0.75
N LYS A 62 -7.31 0.43 -1.38
CA LYS A 62 -8.61 -0.28 -1.31
C LYS A 62 -8.94 -0.73 0.11
N ASP A 63 -7.96 -1.24 0.83
CA ASP A 63 -8.15 -1.76 2.19
C ASP A 63 -8.41 -0.65 3.22
N ILE A 64 -7.97 0.59 2.96
CA ILE A 64 -8.36 1.77 3.74
C ILE A 64 -9.68 2.42 3.28
N GLY A 65 -10.36 1.84 2.28
CA GLY A 65 -11.66 2.32 1.80
C GLY A 65 -11.61 3.37 0.69
N ILE A 66 -10.46 3.58 0.06
CA ILE A 66 -10.32 4.45 -1.11
C ILE A 66 -10.58 3.61 -2.36
N ASN A 67 -11.50 4.08 -3.22
CA ASN A 67 -11.74 3.44 -4.51
C ASN A 67 -10.56 3.71 -5.45
N VAL A 68 -10.16 2.69 -6.21
CA VAL A 68 -9.07 2.76 -7.17
C VAL A 68 -9.55 2.21 -8.51
N GLU A 69 -9.44 3.03 -9.55
CA GLU A 69 -9.75 2.70 -10.94
C GLU A 69 -8.48 2.74 -11.79
N ASP A 70 -8.40 1.85 -12.78
CA ASP A 70 -7.44 2.04 -13.87
C ASP A 70 -7.88 3.24 -14.71
N SER A 71 -6.94 3.96 -15.29
CA SER A 71 -7.29 4.95 -16.30
C SER A 71 -7.74 4.27 -17.60
N ASP A 72 -8.65 4.93 -18.33
CA ASP A 72 -9.16 4.40 -19.62
C ASP A 72 -8.08 4.16 -20.67
N ASP A 73 -6.88 4.74 -20.48
CA ASP A 73 -5.71 4.56 -21.33
C ASP A 73 -4.53 4.12 -20.47
N LYS A 74 -4.20 2.83 -20.53
CA LYS A 74 -3.12 2.18 -19.77
C LYS A 74 -1.73 2.81 -19.93
N ASN A 75 -1.56 3.76 -20.86
CA ASN A 75 -0.30 4.49 -21.06
C ASN A 75 -0.29 5.90 -20.43
N ARG A 76 -1.36 6.30 -19.72
CA ARG A 76 -1.52 7.69 -19.25
C ARG A 76 -1.48 7.84 -17.75
N VAL A 77 -2.26 7.10 -16.98
CA VAL A 77 -2.25 7.27 -15.52
C VAL A 77 -2.24 5.90 -14.91
N ASP A 78 -1.37 5.70 -13.91
CA ASP A 78 -1.34 4.43 -13.19
C ASP A 78 -2.71 4.14 -12.59
N LYS A 79 -3.24 5.03 -11.74
CA LYS A 79 -4.59 4.89 -11.18
C LYS A 79 -5.32 6.22 -10.97
N ILE A 80 -6.65 6.14 -10.90
CA ILE A 80 -7.54 7.20 -10.41
C ILE A 80 -8.08 6.78 -9.06
N ILE A 81 -8.10 7.71 -8.09
CA ILE A 81 -8.56 7.42 -6.72
C ILE A 81 -9.66 8.37 -6.25
N TYR A 82 -10.58 7.86 -5.43
CA TYR A 82 -11.67 8.67 -4.85
C TYR A 82 -12.36 7.99 -3.67
N ILE A 83 -12.99 8.81 -2.82
CA ILE A 83 -14.03 8.36 -1.88
C ILE A 83 -15.41 8.74 -2.44
N ASP A 84 -15.61 10.01 -2.79
CA ASP A 84 -16.79 10.45 -3.56
C ASP A 84 -16.48 10.33 -5.07
N PRO A 85 -17.24 9.55 -5.85
CA PRO A 85 -17.02 9.42 -7.30
C PRO A 85 -17.07 10.74 -8.09
N LYS A 86 -17.60 11.81 -7.50
CA LYS A 86 -17.59 13.16 -8.09
C LYS A 86 -16.24 13.87 -7.96
N ILE A 87 -15.42 13.49 -6.98
CA ILE A 87 -14.13 14.12 -6.66
C ILE A 87 -13.02 13.08 -6.83
N LYS A 88 -12.37 13.12 -7.99
CA LYS A 88 -11.34 12.18 -8.42
C LYS A 88 -9.96 12.83 -8.35
N SER A 89 -8.97 12.01 -8.02
CA SER A 89 -7.55 12.37 -7.99
C SER A 89 -6.75 11.40 -8.85
N VAL A 90 -5.67 11.91 -9.45
CA VAL A 90 -4.73 11.15 -10.28
C VAL A 90 -3.56 10.72 -9.40
N ILE A 91 -3.22 9.43 -9.43
CA ILE A 91 -2.05 8.89 -8.73
C ILE A 91 -1.06 8.28 -9.72
N GLU A 92 0.21 8.62 -9.54
CA GLU A 92 1.36 8.01 -10.21
C GLU A 92 2.19 7.25 -9.18
N ILE A 93 2.63 6.04 -9.52
CA ILE A 93 3.34 5.14 -8.63
C ILE A 93 4.68 4.76 -9.25
N LYS A 94 5.77 5.10 -8.58
CA LYS A 94 7.12 4.81 -9.08
C LYS A 94 8.02 4.18 -8.05
N GLY A 95 8.77 3.16 -8.47
CA GLY A 95 9.83 2.56 -7.70
C GLY A 95 11.18 2.70 -8.39
N ARG A 96 12.25 2.91 -7.63
CA ARG A 96 13.63 2.98 -8.11
C ARG A 96 14.56 2.25 -7.15
N LEU A 97 15.33 1.31 -7.68
CA LEU A 97 16.27 0.50 -6.89
C LEU A 97 17.36 1.34 -6.21
N THR A 98 17.98 2.28 -6.93
CA THR A 98 19.21 2.98 -6.48
C THR A 98 19.13 4.51 -6.55
N LYS A 99 17.98 5.07 -6.92
CA LYS A 99 17.83 6.52 -7.21
C LYS A 99 16.64 7.12 -6.47
N SER A 100 16.72 8.43 -6.22
CA SER A 100 15.61 9.26 -5.79
C SER A 100 14.66 9.54 -6.95
N ALA A 101 13.53 10.19 -6.65
CA ALA A 101 12.66 10.81 -7.64
C ALA A 101 13.37 11.96 -8.39
N SER A 102 12.75 12.42 -9.47
CA SER A 102 13.26 13.50 -10.31
C SER A 102 12.15 14.45 -10.73
N GLU A 103 12.51 15.67 -11.15
CA GLU A 103 11.55 16.67 -11.64
C GLU A 103 10.73 16.17 -12.85
N LYS A 104 11.30 15.24 -13.64
CA LYS A 104 10.57 14.56 -14.73
C LYS A 104 9.34 13.81 -14.24
N ASP A 105 9.39 13.24 -13.03
CA ASP A 105 8.27 12.51 -12.45
C ASP A 105 7.12 13.47 -12.11
N CYS A 106 7.42 14.65 -11.53
CA CYS A 106 6.40 15.69 -11.33
C CYS A 106 5.86 16.25 -12.65
N SER A 107 6.73 16.46 -13.64
CA SER A 107 6.31 16.98 -14.96
C SER A 107 5.36 16.02 -15.67
N GLN A 108 5.61 14.72 -15.52
CA GLN A 108 4.75 13.67 -16.06
C GLN A 108 3.39 13.64 -15.35
N LEU A 109 3.38 13.67 -14.01
CA LEU A 109 2.16 13.74 -13.22
C LEU A 109 1.31 14.99 -13.53
N GLU A 110 1.96 16.15 -13.65
CA GLU A 110 1.30 17.40 -14.04
C GLU A 110 0.61 17.27 -15.41
N LYS A 111 1.30 16.67 -16.40
CA LYS A 111 0.72 16.45 -17.72
C LYS A 111 -0.58 15.65 -17.62
N TRP A 112 -0.58 14.57 -16.84
CA TRP A 112 -1.75 13.72 -16.71
C TRP A 112 -2.89 14.34 -15.91
N LYS A 113 -2.56 15.11 -14.87
CA LYS A 113 -3.53 15.95 -14.17
C LYS A 113 -4.29 16.86 -15.15
N MET A 114 -3.58 17.51 -16.06
CA MET A 114 -4.18 18.40 -17.08
C MET A 114 -5.02 17.64 -18.12
N GLU A 115 -4.58 16.44 -18.53
CA GLU A 115 -5.37 15.60 -19.44
C GLU A 115 -6.68 15.15 -18.78
N GLU A 116 -6.63 14.75 -17.50
CA GLU A 116 -7.80 14.31 -16.77
C GLU A 116 -8.74 15.47 -16.42
N MET A 117 -8.21 16.67 -16.16
CA MET A 117 -9.00 17.91 -16.01
C MET A 117 -9.93 18.15 -17.20
N THR A 118 -9.47 17.84 -18.42
CA THR A 118 -10.27 18.02 -19.64
C THR A 118 -11.51 17.11 -19.65
N LYS A 119 -11.43 15.93 -19.00
CA LYS A 119 -12.54 14.98 -18.89
C LYS A 119 -13.46 15.31 -17.73
N LEU A 120 -12.90 15.67 -16.58
CA LEU A 120 -13.62 15.89 -15.34
C LEU A 120 -14.29 17.27 -15.27
N GLY A 121 -13.80 18.25 -16.02
CA GLY A 121 -14.29 19.63 -15.98
C GLY A 121 -13.82 20.43 -14.76
N TYR A 122 -12.96 19.85 -13.92
CA TYR A 122 -12.27 20.49 -12.81
C TYR A 122 -10.85 19.94 -12.70
N GLU A 123 -9.95 20.67 -12.04
CA GLU A 123 -8.57 20.24 -11.84
C GLU A 123 -8.49 19.18 -10.74
N PRO A 124 -8.16 17.90 -11.06
CA PRO A 124 -8.01 16.86 -10.04
C PRO A 124 -6.70 17.06 -9.27
N LYS A 125 -6.61 16.48 -8.06
CA LYS A 125 -5.30 16.42 -7.38
C LYS A 125 -4.36 15.45 -8.11
N GLY A 126 -3.10 15.85 -8.29
CA GLY A 126 -2.03 14.93 -8.66
C GLY A 126 -1.24 14.44 -7.45
N ILE A 127 -1.09 13.12 -7.29
CA ILE A 127 -0.37 12.46 -6.20
C ILE A 127 0.73 11.57 -6.78
N LEU A 128 1.97 11.72 -6.31
CA LEU A 128 3.08 10.82 -6.64
C LEU A 128 3.41 9.95 -5.43
N VAL A 129 3.26 8.64 -5.56
CA VAL A 129 3.79 7.66 -4.60
C VAL A 129 5.15 7.16 -5.10
N MET A 130 6.19 7.36 -4.30
CA MET A 130 7.57 7.01 -4.66
C MET A 130 8.15 5.99 -3.70
N ASN A 131 8.70 4.88 -4.21
CA ASN A 131 9.62 4.00 -3.50
C ASN A 131 11.06 4.20 -4.02
N ALA A 132 11.79 5.15 -3.45
CA ALA A 132 13.17 5.40 -3.82
C ALA A 132 14.15 4.49 -3.06
N PHE A 133 15.32 4.25 -3.66
CA PHE A 133 16.41 3.47 -3.06
C PHE A 133 15.97 2.09 -2.54
N ALA A 134 15.14 1.36 -3.30
CA ALA A 134 14.52 0.11 -2.86
C ALA A 134 15.51 -1.01 -2.48
N GLU A 135 16.75 -0.98 -2.99
CA GLU A 135 17.82 -1.93 -2.61
C GLU A 135 18.51 -1.58 -1.28
N ILE A 136 18.30 -0.35 -0.78
CA ILE A 136 18.86 0.11 0.49
C ILE A 136 17.86 -0.19 1.60
N ASP A 137 18.37 -0.64 2.74
CA ASP A 137 17.61 -0.78 3.99
C ASP A 137 16.81 0.51 4.26
N PRO A 138 15.48 0.45 4.47
CA PRO A 138 14.62 1.61 4.71
C PRO A 138 15.18 2.61 5.73
N VAL A 139 15.84 2.13 6.80
CA VAL A 139 16.38 3.02 7.85
C VAL A 139 17.63 3.80 7.42
N LYS A 140 18.25 3.41 6.30
CA LYS A 140 19.48 4.02 5.74
C LYS A 140 19.21 4.80 4.46
N ARG A 141 17.95 4.90 4.01
CA ARG A 141 17.61 5.62 2.79
C ARG A 141 17.77 7.11 2.99
N GLN A 142 18.27 7.76 1.93
CA GLN A 142 18.29 9.21 1.83
C GLN A 142 16.95 9.75 1.31
N ASP A 143 16.81 11.07 1.26
CA ASP A 143 15.59 11.74 0.84
C ASP A 143 15.10 11.28 -0.54
N TYR A 144 13.81 10.95 -0.61
CA TYR A 144 13.17 10.47 -1.84
C TYR A 144 13.01 11.57 -2.87
N PHE A 145 12.86 12.82 -2.41
CA PHE A 145 12.47 13.97 -3.23
C PHE A 145 13.53 15.07 -3.16
N PRO A 146 14.29 15.33 -4.24
CA PRO A 146 15.25 16.44 -4.28
C PRO A 146 14.58 17.82 -4.17
N ASN A 147 15.26 18.79 -3.54
CA ASN A 147 14.72 20.14 -3.33
C ASN A 147 14.17 20.84 -4.59
N GLN A 148 14.83 20.66 -5.73
CA GLN A 148 14.37 21.22 -7.02
C GLN A 148 12.99 20.67 -7.43
N MET A 149 12.80 19.36 -7.24
CA MET A 149 11.52 18.69 -7.50
C MET A 149 10.42 19.14 -6.53
N ILE A 150 10.76 19.37 -5.26
CA ILE A 150 9.81 19.87 -4.25
C ILE A 150 9.30 21.26 -4.64
N ALA A 151 10.18 22.16 -5.09
CA ALA A 151 9.80 23.49 -5.54
C ALA A 151 8.82 23.43 -6.73
N PHE A 152 9.08 22.54 -7.69
CA PHE A 152 8.17 22.30 -8.81
C PHE A 152 6.81 21.75 -8.33
N ALA A 153 6.82 20.72 -7.47
CA ALA A 153 5.60 20.10 -6.95
C ALA A 153 4.72 21.12 -6.21
N LYS A 154 5.32 22.00 -5.40
CA LYS A 154 4.59 23.07 -4.72
C LYS A 154 3.94 24.05 -5.68
N LYS A 155 4.67 24.47 -6.73
CA LYS A 155 4.14 25.37 -7.78
C LYS A 155 2.97 24.74 -8.54
N LYS A 156 2.95 23.42 -8.65
CA LYS A 156 1.93 22.65 -9.37
C LYS A 156 0.87 21.99 -8.46
N GLU A 157 0.92 22.33 -7.18
CA GLU A 157 0.01 21.82 -6.15
C GLU A 157 -0.06 20.27 -6.09
N LEU A 158 1.05 19.60 -6.40
CA LEU A 158 1.17 18.14 -6.37
C LEU A 158 1.45 17.65 -4.95
N SER A 159 0.93 16.47 -4.62
CA SER A 159 1.25 15.75 -3.38
C SER A 159 2.34 14.71 -3.65
N LEU A 160 3.43 14.74 -2.88
CA LEU A 160 4.55 13.81 -2.97
C LEU A 160 4.55 12.92 -1.72
N VAL A 161 4.41 11.62 -1.91
CA VAL A 161 4.22 10.64 -0.85
C VAL A 161 5.28 9.56 -1.00
N SER A 162 6.07 9.32 0.03
CA SER A 162 7.00 8.19 0.01
C SER A 162 6.28 6.89 0.37
N SER A 163 6.79 5.76 -0.12
CA SER A 163 6.27 4.42 0.21
C SER A 163 6.27 4.15 1.72
N ASP A 164 7.26 4.66 2.46
CA ASP A 164 7.32 4.52 3.91
C ASP A 164 6.28 5.42 4.62
N CYS A 165 5.99 6.61 4.08
CA CYS A 165 4.92 7.47 4.58
C CYS A 165 3.56 6.76 4.44
N LEU A 166 3.25 6.24 3.24
CA LEU A 166 2.00 5.52 3.00
C LEU A 166 1.89 4.26 3.88
N LEU A 167 2.99 3.53 4.07
CA LEU A 167 3.01 2.37 4.96
C LEU A 167 2.75 2.77 6.43
N LYS A 168 3.33 3.86 6.93
CA LYS A 168 3.08 4.35 8.30
C LYS A 168 1.61 4.70 8.50
N MET A 169 1.01 5.44 7.56
CA MET A 169 -0.42 5.77 7.57
C MET A 169 -1.27 4.49 7.59
N TYR A 170 -0.94 3.51 6.74
CA TYR A 170 -1.64 2.23 6.70
C TYR A 170 -1.58 1.47 8.03
N ILE A 171 -0.41 1.43 8.68
CA ILE A 171 -0.30 0.71 9.96
C ILE A 171 -1.09 1.45 11.06
N ASP A 172 -1.05 2.77 11.10
CA ASP A 172 -1.86 3.55 12.04
C ASP A 172 -3.38 3.36 11.80
N PHE A 173 -3.80 3.25 10.55
CA PHE A 173 -5.17 2.86 10.20
C PHE A 173 -5.53 1.47 10.74
N LYS A 174 -4.65 0.48 10.57
CA LYS A 174 -4.85 -0.87 11.13
C LYS A 174 -4.89 -0.89 12.65
N HIS A 175 -4.24 0.06 13.31
CA HIS A 175 -4.33 0.28 14.75
C HIS A 175 -5.52 1.14 15.18
N GLY A 176 -6.37 1.60 14.25
CA GLY A 176 -7.53 2.46 14.53
C GLY A 176 -7.17 3.87 15.02
N LYS A 177 -5.94 4.34 14.74
CA LYS A 177 -5.46 5.67 15.13
C LYS A 177 -5.88 6.77 14.15
N ILE A 178 -6.06 6.41 12.89
CA ILE A 178 -6.56 7.27 11.81
C ILE A 178 -7.58 6.49 10.97
N THR A 179 -8.43 7.21 10.27
CA THR A 179 -9.44 6.69 9.35
C THR A 179 -8.96 6.75 7.91
N GLY A 180 -9.60 5.97 7.02
CA GLY A 180 -9.35 6.06 5.58
C GLY A 180 -9.66 7.44 4.99
N GLU A 181 -10.69 8.11 5.52
CA GLU A 181 -11.05 9.48 5.13
C GLU A 181 -9.97 10.50 5.50
N GLU A 182 -9.38 10.39 6.70
CA GLU A 182 -8.25 11.22 7.11
C GLU A 182 -7.04 11.01 6.20
N ILE A 183 -6.70 9.75 5.87
CA ILE A 183 -5.61 9.45 4.92
C ILE A 183 -5.91 10.08 3.56
N TYR A 184 -7.12 9.88 3.03
CA TYR A 184 -7.49 10.44 1.74
C TYR A 184 -7.40 11.97 1.74
N ASN A 185 -7.89 12.63 2.80
CA ASN A 185 -7.80 14.08 2.97
C ASN A 185 -6.35 14.56 3.00
N ASP A 186 -5.46 13.88 3.73
CA ASP A 186 -4.04 14.19 3.73
C ASP A 186 -3.44 14.08 2.32
N LEU A 187 -3.75 13.00 1.60
CA LEU A 187 -3.28 12.79 0.22
C LEU A 187 -3.74 13.92 -0.72
N VAL A 188 -5.01 14.32 -0.64
CA VAL A 188 -5.60 15.27 -1.60
C VAL A 188 -5.37 16.74 -1.27
N THR A 189 -5.18 17.08 0.01
CA THR A 189 -4.95 18.47 0.44
C THR A 189 -3.47 18.84 0.54
N ASN A 190 -2.57 17.88 0.75
CA ASN A 190 -1.13 18.12 0.87
C ASN A 190 -0.52 18.75 -0.39
N ILE A 191 0.42 19.68 -0.22
CA ILE A 191 1.19 20.32 -1.31
C ILE A 191 2.69 20.17 -1.05
N GLY A 192 3.39 19.52 -1.97
CA GLY A 192 4.78 19.13 -1.80
C GLY A 192 4.91 17.79 -1.06
N VAL A 193 5.91 17.63 -0.21
CA VAL A 193 6.15 16.37 0.51
C VAL A 193 5.16 16.24 1.66
N LEU A 194 4.40 15.13 1.67
CA LEU A 194 3.57 14.74 2.79
C LEU A 194 4.46 14.27 3.94
N ASP A 195 4.57 15.09 4.98
CA ASP A 195 5.28 14.76 6.21
C ASP A 195 4.29 14.25 7.26
N TYR A 196 3.88 12.99 7.12
CA TYR A 196 3.02 12.33 8.10
C TYR A 196 3.85 11.82 9.28
N LYS A 197 3.45 12.22 10.50
CA LYS A 197 4.09 11.80 11.76
C LYS A 197 3.04 11.30 12.75
N PRO A 198 2.55 10.08 12.60
CA PRO A 198 2.75 9.11 13.66
C PRO A 198 3.16 7.72 13.16
N PHE A 199 4.20 7.22 13.84
CA PHE A 199 4.32 5.82 14.20
C PHE A 199 5.11 5.80 15.52
N ASN A 200 4.38 5.66 16.63
CA ASN A 200 4.83 5.31 17.98
C ASN A 200 3.97 4.13 18.46
#